data_AF-A0AAV6KFK1-F1
#
_entry.id   AF-A0AAV6KFK1-F1
#
_cell.length_a   1.000
_cell.length_b   1.000
_cell.length_c   1.000
_cell.angle_alpha   90.00
_cell.angle_beta   90.00
_cell.angle_gamma   90.00
#
_symmetry.space_group_name_H-M   'P 1'
#
loop_
_entity.id
_entity.type
_entity.pdbx_description
1 polymer ?
#
loop_
_entity_poly.entity_id
_entity_poly.type
_entity_poly.pdbx_seq_one_letter_code
_entity_poly.pdbx_strand_id
1 'polypeptide(L)'
;MPENCLMEVEEAFQEEEAIQGAEKNEKKSRKKARDSQDSIRQQSRLVKGILVSLTKPSHTLKTGSENVRTKNRARLRRLLSRLVRRHNWDEASGVLSVLLRGTGNERSPSRNRTKYWVAMELLKHINSGSVNSTKIQNVYEIWMKRIGAMKDWPIKV
;
A
#
# COMPACT_ATOMS: atom_id res chain seq x y z
N MET A 1 2.20 32.68 -48.67
CA MET A 1 1.35 31.47 -48.66
C MET A 1 1.63 30.66 -47.37
N PRO A 2 1.08 31.04 -46.21
CA PRO A 2 1.34 30.37 -44.92
C PRO A 2 0.15 29.54 -44.37
N GLU A 3 -0.87 29.23 -45.17
CA GLU A 3 -2.12 28.60 -44.68
C GLU A 3 -2.08 27.07 -44.67
N ASN A 4 -1.17 26.42 -45.40
CA ASN A 4 -1.14 24.96 -45.51
C ASN A 4 -0.48 24.25 -44.31
N CYS A 5 0.31 24.98 -43.52
CA CYS A 5 1.10 24.42 -42.41
C CYS A 5 0.30 24.36 -41.09
N LEU A 6 -0.84 25.05 -40.99
CA LEU A 6 -1.67 25.06 -39.78
C LEU A 6 -2.69 23.92 -39.75
N MET A 7 -3.21 23.47 -40.90
CA MET A 7 -4.15 22.34 -40.96
C MET A 7 -3.52 21.00 -40.61
N GLU A 8 -2.29 20.72 -41.06
CA GLU A 8 -1.61 19.44 -40.77
C GLU A 8 -1.25 19.28 -39.28
N VAL A 9 -1.04 20.40 -38.57
CA VAL A 9 -0.74 20.42 -37.14
C VAL A 9 -2.01 20.19 -36.30
N GLU A 10 -3.16 20.70 -36.75
CA GLU A 10 -4.45 20.47 -36.08
C GLU A 10 -4.95 19.03 -36.27
N GLU A 11 -4.78 18.43 -37.46
CA GLU A 11 -5.12 17.01 -37.68
C GLU A 11 -4.23 16.08 -36.84
N ALA A 12 -2.92 16.33 -36.76
CA ALA A 12 -2.01 15.54 -35.93
C ALA A 12 -2.34 15.63 -34.43
N PHE A 13 -2.81 16.79 -33.96
CA PHE A 13 -3.22 16.99 -32.57
C PHE A 13 -4.53 16.26 -32.25
N GLN A 14 -5.48 16.25 -33.19
CA GLN A 14 -6.73 15.49 -33.06
C GLN A 14 -6.49 13.96 -33.10
N GLU A 15 -5.52 13.51 -33.90
CA GLU A 15 -5.17 12.08 -34.00
C GLU A 15 -4.46 11.59 -32.73
N GLU A 16 -3.56 12.38 -32.12
CA GLU A 16 -2.96 12.06 -30.82
C GLU A 16 -3.98 12.01 -29.66
N GLU A 17 -4.95 12.93 -29.61
CA GLU A 17 -6.02 12.89 -28.60
C GLU A 17 -6.92 11.65 -28.76
N ALA A 18 -7.22 11.26 -30.00
CA ALA A 18 -8.00 10.05 -30.29
C ALA A 18 -7.27 8.77 -29.85
N ILE A 19 -5.95 8.67 -30.11
CA ILE A 19 -5.11 7.56 -29.68
C ILE A 19 -5.03 7.52 -28.14
N GLN A 20 -4.84 8.66 -27.47
CA GLN A 20 -4.84 8.73 -26.00
C GLN A 20 -6.22 8.38 -25.40
N GLY A 21 -7.32 8.75 -26.07
CA GLY A 21 -8.68 8.38 -25.69
C GLY A 21 -8.95 6.88 -25.82
N ALA A 22 -8.49 6.25 -26.91
CA ALA A 22 -8.61 4.82 -27.14
C ALA A 22 -7.81 4.00 -26.12
N GLU A 23 -6.56 4.39 -25.83
CA GLU A 23 -5.75 3.74 -24.79
C GLU A 23 -6.38 3.84 -23.40
N LYS A 24 -6.97 5.00 -23.04
CA LYS A 24 -7.68 5.18 -21.77
C LYS A 24 -8.89 4.25 -21.67
N ASN A 25 -9.63 4.07 -22.75
CA ASN A 25 -10.79 3.18 -22.82
C ASN A 25 -10.40 1.69 -22.73
N GLU A 26 -9.31 1.28 -23.39
CA GLU A 26 -8.80 -0.09 -23.30
C GLU A 26 -8.29 -0.41 -21.89
N LYS A 27 -7.56 0.52 -21.27
CA LYS A 27 -7.09 0.41 -19.87
C LYS A 27 -8.27 0.32 -18.88
N LYS A 28 -9.36 1.05 -19.13
CA LYS A 28 -10.60 1.01 -18.33
C LYS A 28 -11.35 -0.33 -18.48
N SER A 29 -11.42 -0.87 -19.69
CA SER A 29 -12.03 -2.18 -19.96
C SER A 29 -11.26 -3.32 -19.28
N ARG A 30 -9.92 -3.35 -19.42
CA ARG A 30 -9.05 -4.33 -18.75
C ARG A 30 -9.17 -4.29 -17.23
N LYS A 31 -9.31 -3.10 -16.63
CA LYS A 31 -9.52 -2.94 -15.19
C LYS A 31 -10.85 -3.52 -14.73
N LYS A 32 -11.93 -3.28 -15.47
CA LYS A 32 -13.28 -3.81 -15.19
C LYS A 32 -13.35 -5.34 -15.26
N ALA A 33 -12.66 -5.95 -16.23
CA ALA A 33 -12.54 -7.41 -16.32
C ALA A 33 -11.78 -8.01 -15.13
N ARG A 34 -10.71 -7.34 -14.68
CA ARG A 34 -9.90 -7.78 -13.53
C ARG A 34 -10.69 -7.73 -12.22
N ASP A 35 -11.45 -6.65 -11.99
CA ASP A 35 -12.31 -6.49 -10.81
C ASP A 35 -13.44 -7.53 -10.79
N SER A 36 -14.01 -7.86 -11.96
CA SER A 36 -15.04 -8.90 -12.09
C SER A 36 -14.50 -10.30 -11.79
N GLN A 37 -13.27 -10.60 -12.20
CA GLN A 37 -12.63 -11.89 -11.91
C GLN A 37 -12.24 -12.02 -10.43
N ASP A 38 -11.85 -10.92 -9.79
CA ASP A 38 -11.50 -10.89 -8.38
C ASP A 38 -12.76 -11.03 -7.49
N SER A 39 -13.89 -10.44 -7.90
CA SER A 39 -15.17 -10.62 -7.20
C SER A 39 -15.69 -12.07 -7.27
N ILE A 40 -15.58 -12.73 -8.42
CA ILE A 40 -15.92 -14.16 -8.58
C ILE A 40 -15.03 -15.04 -7.69
N ARG A 41 -13.71 -14.77 -7.67
CA ARG A 41 -12.78 -15.48 -6.78
C ARG A 41 -13.14 -15.28 -5.32
N GLN A 42 -13.51 -14.07 -4.91
CA GLN A 42 -13.95 -13.77 -3.55
C GLN A 42 -15.22 -14.54 -3.17
N GLN A 43 -16.24 -14.52 -4.03
CA GLN A 43 -17.48 -15.28 -3.81
C GLN A 43 -17.20 -16.79 -3.66
N SER A 44 -16.38 -17.37 -4.54
CA SER A 44 -16.04 -18.80 -4.46
C SER A 44 -15.35 -19.19 -3.14
N ARG A 45 -14.53 -18.28 -2.58
CA ARG A 45 -13.83 -18.49 -1.29
C ARG A 45 -14.80 -18.43 -0.12
N LEU A 46 -15.77 -17.52 -0.17
CA LEU A 46 -16.83 -17.40 0.83
C LEU A 46 -17.68 -18.67 0.85
N VAL A 47 -18.14 -19.14 -0.31
CA VAL A 47 -18.94 -20.37 -0.44
C VAL A 47 -18.16 -21.59 0.07
N LYS A 48 -16.88 -21.74 -0.28
CA LYS A 48 -16.03 -22.81 0.26
C LYS A 48 -15.86 -22.71 1.78
N GLY A 49 -15.71 -21.51 2.32
CA GLY A 49 -15.62 -21.29 3.77
C GLY A 49 -16.90 -21.69 4.51
N ILE A 50 -18.07 -21.39 3.92
CA ILE A 50 -19.38 -21.80 4.44
C ILE A 50 -19.48 -23.33 4.42
N LEU A 51 -19.20 -23.96 3.28
CA LEU A 51 -19.25 -25.43 3.14
C LEU A 51 -18.34 -26.14 4.15
N VAL A 52 -17.11 -25.65 4.34
CA VAL A 52 -16.17 -26.20 5.32
C VAL A 52 -16.67 -26.02 6.75
N SER A 53 -17.32 -24.90 7.05
CA SER A 53 -17.88 -24.63 8.37
C SER A 53 -19.08 -25.53 8.69
N LEU A 54 -19.89 -25.86 7.68
CA LEU A 54 -21.01 -26.80 7.80
C LEU A 54 -20.54 -28.26 7.91
N THR A 55 -19.45 -28.63 7.21
CA THR A 55 -18.95 -30.01 7.18
C THR A 55 -17.97 -30.33 8.31
N LYS A 56 -17.30 -29.33 8.89
CA LYS A 56 -16.30 -29.51 9.96
C LYS A 56 -16.58 -28.55 11.12
N PRO A 57 -17.29 -28.98 12.19
CA PRO A 57 -17.60 -28.11 13.33
C PRO A 57 -16.35 -27.66 14.11
N SER A 58 -15.20 -28.33 13.96
CA SER A 58 -13.92 -27.85 14.50
C SER A 58 -13.37 -26.61 13.77
N HIS A 59 -13.83 -26.34 12.54
CA HIS A 59 -13.45 -25.16 11.76
C HIS A 59 -14.10 -23.88 12.28
N THR A 60 -15.35 -23.96 12.73
CA THR A 60 -16.08 -22.82 13.31
C THR A 60 -15.48 -22.38 14.63
N LEU A 61 -15.01 -23.32 15.48
CA LEU A 61 -14.29 -23.01 16.71
C LEU A 61 -12.98 -22.23 16.46
N LYS A 62 -12.24 -22.58 15.39
CA LYS A 62 -11.02 -21.84 15.00
C LYS A 62 -11.33 -20.48 14.42
N THR A 63 -12.41 -20.37 13.63
CA THR A 63 -12.77 -19.13 12.91
C THR A 63 -13.45 -18.10 13.83
N GLY A 64 -14.20 -18.55 14.85
CA GLY A 64 -14.85 -17.69 15.84
C GLY A 64 -13.91 -17.16 16.93
N SER A 65 -12.71 -17.74 17.08
CA SER A 65 -11.72 -17.23 18.03
C SER A 65 -11.17 -15.89 17.53
N GLU A 66 -11.48 -14.83 18.27
CA GLU A 66 -11.05 -13.50 17.88
C GLU A 66 -9.52 -13.44 17.85
N ASN A 67 -8.96 -13.00 16.72
CA ASN A 67 -7.52 -13.07 16.53
C ASN A 67 -6.83 -12.02 17.42
N VAL A 68 -6.39 -12.45 18.61
CA VAL A 68 -5.70 -11.66 19.63
C VAL A 68 -4.55 -10.86 19.01
N ARG A 69 -3.84 -11.44 18.02
CA ARG A 69 -2.75 -10.77 17.31
C ARG A 69 -3.24 -9.54 16.54
N THR A 70 -4.37 -9.65 15.86
CA THR A 70 -4.97 -8.53 15.12
C THR A 70 -5.41 -7.42 16.07
N LYS A 71 -6.05 -7.77 17.19
CA LYS A 71 -6.44 -6.79 18.22
C LYS A 71 -5.25 -6.09 18.84
N ASN A 72 -4.22 -6.84 19.25
CA ASN A 72 -3.01 -6.27 19.84
C ASN A 72 -2.30 -5.33 18.86
N ARG A 73 -2.19 -5.70 17.58
CA ARG A 73 -1.64 -4.81 16.54
C ARG A 73 -2.46 -3.54 16.37
N ALA A 74 -3.79 -3.63 16.38
CA ALA A 74 -4.65 -2.45 16.30
C ALA A 74 -4.47 -1.53 17.52
N ARG A 75 -4.37 -2.10 18.72
CA ARG A 75 -4.07 -1.35 19.96
C ARG A 75 -2.71 -0.66 19.90
N LEU A 76 -1.66 -1.37 19.50
CA LEU A 76 -0.31 -0.81 19.34
C LEU A 76 -0.26 0.34 18.34
N ARG A 77 -0.97 0.22 17.21
CA ARG A 77 -1.06 1.33 16.22
C ARG A 77 -1.73 2.57 16.82
N ARG A 78 -2.84 2.39 17.55
CA ARG A 78 -3.53 3.51 18.22
C ARG A 78 -2.64 4.15 19.28
N LEU A 79 -1.92 3.34 20.05
CA LEU A 79 -0.97 3.81 21.06
C LEU A 79 0.15 4.63 20.41
N LEU A 80 0.77 4.10 19.35
CA LEU A 80 1.80 4.81 18.59
C LEU A 80 1.29 6.17 18.10
N SER A 81 0.10 6.22 17.50
CA SER A 81 -0.50 7.48 17.05
C SER A 81 -0.82 8.45 18.20
N ARG A 82 -1.01 7.99 19.44
CA ARG A 82 -1.18 8.86 20.61
C ARG A 82 0.16 9.40 21.11
N LEU A 83 1.19 8.55 21.17
CA LEU A 83 2.53 8.93 21.61
C LEU A 83 3.16 9.96 20.68
N VAL A 84 3.04 9.75 19.37
CA VAL A 84 3.53 10.68 18.35
C VAL A 84 2.84 12.04 18.44
N ARG A 85 1.53 12.07 18.72
CA ARG A 85 0.79 13.32 18.94
C ARG A 85 1.23 14.06 20.21
N ARG A 86 1.71 13.34 21.21
CA ARG A 86 2.24 13.93 22.45
C ARG A 86 3.74 14.23 22.36
N HIS A 87 4.37 13.93 21.23
CA HIS A 87 5.82 14.04 21.04
C HIS A 87 6.65 13.24 22.06
N ASN A 88 6.10 12.15 22.61
CA ASN A 88 6.81 11.24 23.51
C ASN A 88 7.64 10.25 22.67
N TRP A 89 8.79 10.72 22.19
CA TRP A 89 9.61 9.97 21.23
C TRP A 89 10.28 8.72 21.82
N ASP A 90 10.65 8.76 23.10
CA ASP A 90 11.29 7.62 23.78
C ASP A 90 10.36 6.40 23.83
N GLU A 91 9.14 6.58 24.33
CA GLU A 91 8.13 5.51 24.35
C GLU A 91 7.66 5.11 22.94
N ALA A 92 7.53 6.10 22.03
CA ALA A 92 7.12 5.85 20.66
C ALA A 92 8.12 4.94 19.93
N SER A 93 9.43 5.13 20.17
CA SER A 93 10.49 4.31 19.61
C SER A 93 10.36 2.84 20.05
N GLY A 94 10.05 2.61 21.33
CA GLY A 94 9.79 1.29 21.89
C GLY A 94 8.58 0.62 21.24
N VAL A 95 7.44 1.31 21.17
CA VAL A 95 6.22 0.79 20.53
C VAL A 95 6.43 0.51 19.04
N LEU A 96 7.17 1.37 18.35
CA LEU A 96 7.50 1.20 16.94
C LEU A 96 8.37 -0.05 16.71
N SER A 97 9.38 -0.30 17.55
CA SER A 97 10.25 -1.47 17.44
C SER A 97 9.47 -2.78 17.55
N VAL A 98 8.57 -2.87 18.53
CA VAL A 98 7.66 -4.02 18.74
C VAL A 98 6.74 -4.18 17.54
N LEU A 99 6.18 -3.08 17.04
CA LEU A 99 5.28 -3.11 15.90
C LEU A 99 6.01 -3.58 14.63
N LEU A 100 7.23 -3.10 14.36
CA LEU A 100 8.03 -3.50 13.21
C LEU A 100 8.39 -5.00 13.27
N ARG A 101 8.87 -5.48 14.43
CA ARG A 101 9.16 -6.91 14.62
C ARG A 101 7.91 -7.78 14.48
N GLY A 102 6.81 -7.33 15.05
CA GLY A 102 5.52 -8.02 14.98
C GLY A 102 4.85 -7.96 13.61
N THR A 103 5.28 -7.09 12.70
CA THR A 103 4.68 -6.88 11.38
C THR A 103 5.67 -7.04 10.23
N GLY A 104 6.76 -7.78 10.46
CA GLY A 104 7.82 -8.02 9.50
C GLY A 104 7.37 -8.62 8.16
N ASN A 105 6.22 -9.29 8.06
CA ASN A 105 5.73 -9.84 6.79
C ASN A 105 4.51 -9.07 6.20
N GLU A 106 4.19 -7.89 6.73
CA GLU A 106 3.03 -7.11 6.29
C GLU A 106 3.33 -6.40 4.96
N ARG A 107 2.61 -6.78 3.89
CA ARG A 107 2.73 -6.21 2.53
C ARG A 107 1.78 -5.05 2.24
N SER A 108 0.85 -4.74 3.15
CA SER A 108 -0.15 -3.70 2.93
C SER A 108 0.49 -2.30 3.02
N PRO A 109 0.46 -1.51 1.92
CA PRO A 109 1.06 -0.16 1.90
C PRO A 109 0.44 0.77 2.95
N SER A 110 -0.88 0.76 3.09
CA SER A 110 -1.63 1.60 4.03
C SER A 110 -1.24 1.33 5.49
N ARG A 111 -1.06 0.05 5.85
CA ARG A 111 -0.68 -0.36 7.20
C ARG A 111 0.79 -0.12 7.50
N ASN A 112 1.63 -0.01 6.48
CA ASN A 112 3.05 0.28 6.60
C ASN A 112 3.35 1.78 6.65
N ARG A 113 2.59 2.62 5.94
CA ARG A 113 2.77 4.08 5.86
C ARG A 113 3.02 4.71 7.23
N THR A 114 2.16 4.45 8.21
CA THR A 114 2.29 5.04 9.55
C THR A 114 3.58 4.61 10.25
N LYS A 115 4.04 3.36 10.08
CA LYS A 115 5.25 2.88 10.75
C LYS A 115 6.50 3.58 10.22
N TYR A 116 6.62 3.64 8.90
CA TYR A 116 7.77 4.27 8.24
C TYR A 116 7.77 5.78 8.41
N TRP A 117 6.59 6.41 8.39
CA TRP A 117 6.47 7.83 8.69
C TRP A 117 6.96 8.16 10.12
N VAL A 118 6.51 7.40 11.13
CA VAL A 118 6.99 7.59 12.51
C VAL A 118 8.48 7.28 12.66
N ALA A 119 9.00 6.29 11.91
CA ALA A 119 10.43 6.00 11.91
C ALA A 119 11.25 7.19 11.40
N MET A 120 10.82 7.82 10.30
CA MET A 120 11.51 9.00 9.75
C MET A 120 11.45 10.18 10.71
N GLU A 121 10.29 10.44 11.32
CA GLU A 121 10.14 11.54 12.29
C GLU A 121 11.04 11.31 13.51
N LEU A 122 11.10 10.07 14.02
CA LEU A 122 12.00 9.70 15.11
C LEU A 122 13.48 9.93 14.74
N LEU A 123 13.89 9.55 13.52
CA LEU A 123 15.25 9.79 13.04
C LEU A 123 15.60 11.28 12.95
N LYS A 124 14.63 12.11 12.60
CA LYS A 124 14.77 13.57 12.58
C LYS A 124 14.91 14.13 13.98
N HIS A 125 14.15 13.63 14.95
CA HIS A 125 14.24 14.05 16.35
C HIS A 125 15.57 13.66 17.01
N ILE A 126 16.07 12.45 16.76
CA ILE A 126 17.33 11.97 17.34
C ILE A 126 18.55 12.72 16.77
N ASN A 127 18.50 13.17 15.51
CA ASN A 127 19.62 13.86 14.87
C ASN A 127 19.36 15.36 14.68
N SER A 128 18.84 16.04 15.70
CA SER A 128 18.48 17.46 15.68
C SER A 128 19.59 18.43 15.23
N GLY A 129 20.85 17.98 15.11
CA GLY A 129 21.98 18.76 14.57
C GLY A 129 22.39 18.47 13.12
N SER A 130 22.05 17.31 12.54
CA SER A 130 22.30 17.01 11.12
C SER A 130 21.36 15.91 10.64
N VAL A 131 20.50 16.23 9.67
CA VAL A 131 19.60 15.24 9.09
C VAL A 131 20.46 14.20 8.36
N ASN A 132 20.63 13.02 8.97
CA ASN A 132 21.29 11.88 8.34
C ASN A 132 20.45 11.38 7.15
N SER A 133 20.54 12.10 6.03
CA SER A 133 19.76 11.84 4.81
C SER A 133 19.91 10.40 4.35
N THR A 134 21.10 9.81 4.49
CA THR A 134 21.39 8.40 4.19
C THR A 134 20.54 7.44 5.03
N LYS A 135 20.35 7.71 6.33
CA LYS A 135 19.54 6.82 7.18
C LYS A 135 18.04 6.94 6.85
N ILE A 136 17.57 8.14 6.53
CA ILE A 136 16.20 8.37 6.07
C ILE A 136 15.97 7.69 4.70
N GLN A 137 16.93 7.82 3.80
CA GLN A 137 16.95 7.16 2.50
C GLN A 137 16.88 5.64 2.65
N ASN A 138 17.69 5.04 3.54
CA ASN A 138 17.64 3.59 3.80
C ASN A 138 16.26 3.13 4.29
N VAL A 139 15.61 3.90 5.17
CA VAL A 139 14.24 3.60 5.64
C VAL A 139 13.24 3.68 4.48
N TYR A 140 13.37 4.67 3.60
CA TYR A 140 12.56 4.84 2.41
C TYR A 140 12.76 3.70 1.41
N GLU A 141 14.00 3.27 1.17
CA GLU A 141 14.33 2.15 0.29
C GLU A 141 13.79 0.83 0.81
N ILE A 142 13.89 0.57 2.12
CA ILE A 142 13.27 -0.62 2.74
C ILE A 142 11.75 -0.59 2.56
N TRP A 143 11.14 0.57 2.71
CA TRP A 143 9.71 0.75 2.50
C TRP A 143 9.32 0.54 1.04
N MET A 144 10.04 1.16 0.10
CA MET A 144 9.85 1.01 -1.34
C MET A 144 10.08 -0.43 -1.79
N LYS A 145 11.09 -1.14 -1.30
CA LYS A 145 11.30 -2.57 -1.62
C LYS A 145 10.14 -3.44 -1.13
N ARG A 146 9.55 -3.10 0.01
CA ARG A 146 8.40 -3.82 0.58
C ARG A 146 7.08 -3.54 -0.11
N ILE A 147 6.89 -2.33 -0.63
CA ILE A 147 5.70 -1.96 -1.42
C ILE A 147 5.88 -2.36 -2.90
N GLY A 148 7.04 -2.05 -3.47
CA GLY A 148 7.45 -2.26 -4.86
C GLY A 148 7.74 -3.71 -5.25
N ALA A 149 7.75 -4.65 -4.28
CA ALA A 149 7.49 -6.06 -4.59
C ALA A 149 6.09 -6.28 -5.20
N MET A 150 5.24 -5.25 -5.25
CA MET A 150 4.08 -5.16 -6.13
C MET A 150 4.47 -4.41 -7.42
N LYS A 151 4.95 -5.17 -8.41
CA LYS A 151 5.19 -4.82 -9.82
C LYS A 151 6.52 -4.11 -10.11
N ASP A 152 7.39 -4.80 -10.84
CA ASP A 152 7.90 -4.34 -12.14
C ASP A 152 7.75 -2.82 -12.36
N TRP A 153 8.63 -2.03 -11.75
CA TRP A 153 8.79 -0.64 -12.13
C TRP A 153 9.98 -0.58 -13.09
N PRO A 154 9.79 -0.29 -14.39
CA PRO A 154 10.91 -0.10 -15.27
C PRO A 154 11.58 1.19 -14.85
N ILE A 155 12.76 1.08 -14.28
CA ILE A 155 13.70 2.19 -14.25
C ILE A 155 14.09 2.38 -15.71
N LYS A 156 13.42 3.30 -16.42
CA LYS A 156 13.98 3.85 -17.65
C LYS A 156 15.14 4.74 -17.21
N VAL A 157 16.34 4.21 -17.39
CA VAL A 157 17.60 4.97 -17.46
C VAL A 157 17.60 5.76 -18.76
#